data_AF-A0AAU8SRI8-F1
#
_entry.id   AF-A0AAU8SRI8-F1
#
_cell.length_a   1.000
_cell.length_b   1.000
_cell.length_c   1.000
_cell.angle_alpha   90.00
_cell.angle_beta   90.00
_cell.angle_gamma   90.00
#
_symmetry.space_group_name_H-M   'P 1'
#
loop_
_entity.id
_entity.type
_entity.pdbx_description
1 polymer ?
#
loop_
_entity_poly.entity_id
_entity_poly.type
_entity_poly.pdbx_seq_one_letter_code
_entity_poly.pdbx_strand_id
1 'polypeptide(L)'
;MKTTVDYLDEAKRCLGVESDYALSKRLDIRQSTISGYRAGRSHFDELTALKIAQACNIDPMEVIAAAAYERAKTPDVRDIWMGAWEKFSKGFRWLALPANACGALVPQV
;
A
#
# COMPACT_ATOMS: atom_id res chain seq x y z
N MET A 1 2.54 -10.87 -1.03
CA MET A 1 2.33 -9.44 -0.72
C MET A 1 2.25 -9.32 0.80
N LYS A 2 2.68 -8.19 1.38
CA LYS A 2 2.48 -7.95 2.82
C LYS A 2 0.98 -7.98 3.15
N THR A 3 0.63 -8.43 4.34
CA THR A 3 -0.77 -8.46 4.80
C THR A 3 -1.18 -7.13 5.43
N THR A 4 -2.49 -6.96 5.64
CA THR A 4 -3.08 -5.87 6.40
C THR A 4 -2.41 -5.72 7.78
N VAL A 5 -2.15 -6.84 8.46
CA VAL A 5 -1.51 -6.83 9.78
C VAL A 5 -0.04 -6.39 9.70
N ASP A 6 0.70 -6.88 8.70
CA ASP A 6 2.11 -6.48 8.50
C ASP A 6 2.24 -4.98 8.27
N TYR A 7 1.34 -4.40 7.47
CA TYR A 7 1.29 -2.95 7.22
C TYR A 7 0.87 -2.14 8.44
N LEU A 8 0.02 -2.67 9.33
CA LEU A 8 -0.27 -2.00 10.61
C LEU A 8 0.97 -1.95 11.49
N ASP A 9 1.73 -3.04 11.57
CA ASP A 9 2.97 -3.07 12.36
C ASP A 9 4.06 -2.20 11.74
N GLU A 10 4.12 -2.13 10.41
CA GLU A 10 4.98 -1.18 9.72
C GLU A 10 4.59 0.28 10.00
N ALA A 11 3.30 0.61 9.91
CA ALA A 11 2.81 1.95 10.23
C ALA A 11 3.11 2.36 11.67
N LYS A 12 3.06 1.43 12.62
CA LYS A 12 3.49 1.67 14.01
C LYS A 12 4.96 2.07 14.10
N ARG A 13 5.83 1.35 13.38
CA ARG A 13 7.26 1.68 13.30
C ARG A 13 7.51 3.03 12.62
N CYS A 14 6.87 3.29 11.48
CA CYS A 14 7.01 4.56 10.74
C CYS A 14 6.58 5.78 11.57
N LEU A 15 5.51 5.63 12.35
CA LEU A 15 4.93 6.71 13.15
C LEU A 15 5.49 6.78 14.58
N GLY A 16 6.35 5.84 14.99
CA GLY A 16 6.92 5.76 16.33
C GLY A 16 5.86 5.57 17.42
N VAL A 17 4.85 4.71 17.18
CA VAL A 17 3.77 4.44 18.14
C VAL A 17 3.70 2.97 18.55
N GLU A 18 3.59 2.72 19.85
CA GLU A 18 3.62 1.36 20.41
C GLU A 18 2.23 0.70 20.49
N SER A 19 1.15 1.48 20.51
CA SER A 19 -0.21 0.96 20.70
C SER A 19 -1.10 1.17 19.48
N ASP A 20 -2.03 0.23 19.27
CA ASP A 20 -3.01 0.32 18.19
C ASP A 20 -3.99 1.47 18.40
N TYR A 21 -4.20 1.89 19.66
CA TYR A 21 -4.95 3.10 19.98
C TYR A 21 -4.22 4.37 19.51
N ALA A 22 -2.91 4.47 19.79
CA ALA A 22 -2.10 5.58 19.31
C ALA A 22 -2.04 5.61 17.77
N LEU A 23 -1.92 4.44 17.13
CA LEU A 23 -2.01 4.30 15.68
C LEU A 23 -3.36 4.81 15.15
N SER A 24 -4.46 4.43 15.79
CA SER A 24 -5.81 4.88 15.43
C SER A 24 -5.94 6.40 15.44
N LYS A 25 -5.36 7.06 16.44
CA LYS A 25 -5.37 8.53 16.55
C LYS A 25 -4.48 9.20 15.51
N ARG A 26 -3.31 8.63 15.21
CA ARG A 26 -2.38 9.19 14.22
C ARG A 26 -2.91 9.09 12.79
N LEU A 27 -3.55 7.98 12.46
CA LEU A 27 -4.10 7.75 11.12
C LEU A 27 -5.54 8.25 10.97
N ASP A 28 -6.16 8.73 12.04
CA ASP A 28 -7.59 9.07 12.08
C ASP A 28 -8.46 7.91 11.56
N ILE A 29 -8.27 6.73 12.18
CA ILE A 29 -9.02 5.51 11.90
C ILE A 29 -9.70 5.09 13.22
N ARG A 30 -10.95 4.63 13.12
CA ARG A 30 -11.68 4.14 14.29
C ARG A 30 -10.94 2.94 14.89
N GLN A 31 -10.78 2.92 16.21
CA GLN A 31 -10.09 1.83 16.91
C GLN A 31 -10.75 0.46 16.67
N SER A 32 -12.09 0.41 16.56
CA SER A 32 -12.83 -0.81 16.23
C SER A 32 -12.46 -1.36 14.85
N THR A 33 -12.18 -0.49 13.89
CA THR A 33 -11.72 -0.87 12.54
C THR A 33 -10.34 -1.51 12.61
N ILE A 34 -9.39 -0.92 13.36
CA ILE A 34 -8.06 -1.52 13.57
C ILE A 34 -8.16 -2.87 14.28
N SER A 35 -9.02 -2.99 15.29
CA SER A 35 -9.28 -4.27 15.96
C SER A 35 -9.83 -5.33 14.98
N GLY A 36 -10.72 -4.93 14.07
CA GLY A 36 -11.22 -5.79 12.99
C GLY A 36 -10.11 -6.31 12.07
N TYR A 37 -9.16 -5.44 11.69
CA TYR A 37 -7.98 -5.81 10.92
C TYR A 37 -7.09 -6.80 11.67
N ARG A 38 -6.77 -6.52 12.95
CA ARG A 38 -5.95 -7.40 13.78
C ARG A 38 -6.56 -8.78 13.97
N ALA A 39 -7.88 -8.86 14.05
CA ALA A 39 -8.61 -10.11 14.16
C ALA A 39 -8.83 -10.83 12.82
N GLY A 40 -8.34 -10.29 11.69
CA GLY A 40 -8.52 -10.85 10.35
C GLY A 40 -9.97 -10.85 9.86
N ARG A 41 -10.85 -10.02 10.44
CA ARG A 41 -12.27 -9.95 10.08
C ARG A 41 -12.55 -8.99 8.92
N SER A 42 -11.60 -8.08 8.66
CA SER A 42 -11.67 -7.08 7.61
C SER A 42 -10.27 -6.78 7.09
N HIS A 43 -10.20 -6.14 5.92
CA HIS A 43 -8.96 -5.68 5.28
C HIS A 43 -9.07 -4.18 5.00
N PHE A 44 -7.96 -3.54 4.63
CA PHE A 44 -7.99 -2.12 4.30
C PHE A 44 -8.95 -1.81 3.14
N ASP A 45 -9.65 -0.68 3.29
CA ASP A 45 -10.24 0.05 2.18
C ASP A 45 -9.16 0.93 1.53
N GLU A 46 -9.49 1.53 0.40
CA GLU A 46 -8.54 2.33 -0.38
C GLU A 46 -8.06 3.54 0.42
N LEU A 47 -8.93 4.22 1.16
CA LEU A 47 -8.56 5.37 1.98
C LEU A 47 -7.57 4.99 3.09
N THR A 48 -7.78 3.85 3.76
CA THR A 48 -6.83 3.37 4.78
C THR A 48 -5.50 2.97 4.15
N ALA A 49 -5.51 2.29 3.00
CA ALA A 49 -4.29 1.94 2.28
C ALA A 49 -3.47 3.19 1.90
N LEU A 50 -4.11 4.25 1.42
CA LEU A 50 -3.47 5.54 1.12
C LEU A 50 -2.86 6.19 2.38
N LYS A 51 -3.59 6.21 3.50
CA LYS A 51 -3.11 6.75 4.78
C LYS A 51 -1.86 6.01 5.27
N ILE A 52 -1.85 4.68 5.18
CA ILE A 52 -0.71 3.84 5.55
C ILE A 52 0.49 4.12 4.63
N ALA A 53 0.26 4.15 3.31
CA ALA A 53 1.29 4.43 2.33
C ALA A 53 1.96 5.78 2.57
N GLN A 54 1.15 6.82 2.82
CA GLN A 54 1.63 8.16 3.14
C GLN A 54 2.44 8.18 4.45
N ALA A 55 1.96 7.51 5.50
CA ALA A 55 2.64 7.46 6.79
C ALA A 55 4.02 6.80 6.73
N CYS A 56 4.22 5.83 5.83
CA CYS A 56 5.44 5.06 5.70
C CYS A 56 6.28 5.41 4.46
N ASN A 57 5.86 6.37 3.64
CA ASN A 57 6.48 6.67 2.34
C ASN A 57 6.62 5.42 1.45
N ILE A 58 5.58 4.59 1.42
CA ILE A 58 5.46 3.40 0.57
C ILE A 58 4.66 3.78 -0.68
N ASP A 59 4.92 3.11 -1.80
CA ASP A 59 4.09 3.26 -3.00
C ASP A 59 2.61 2.94 -2.67
N PRO A 60 1.67 3.86 -2.90
CA PRO A 60 0.28 3.64 -2.54
C PRO A 60 -0.39 2.47 -3.28
N MET A 61 0.02 2.20 -4.52
CA MET A 61 -0.50 1.07 -5.28
C MET A 61 -0.01 -0.27 -4.72
N GLU A 62 1.14 -0.32 -4.05
CA GLU A 62 1.60 -1.52 -3.35
C GLU A 62 0.59 -1.93 -2.27
N VAL A 63 0.24 -0.98 -1.40
CA VAL A 63 -0.66 -1.22 -0.26
C VAL A 63 -2.08 -1.53 -0.74
N ILE A 64 -2.57 -0.81 -1.75
CA ILE A 64 -3.89 -1.06 -2.34
C ILE A 64 -3.96 -2.45 -2.97
N ALA A 65 -2.96 -2.81 -3.79
CA ALA A 65 -2.95 -4.11 -4.46
C ALA A 65 -2.82 -5.26 -3.44
N ALA A 66 -2.02 -5.07 -2.38
CA ALA A 66 -1.91 -6.03 -1.30
C ALA A 66 -3.23 -6.23 -0.53
N ALA A 67 -3.92 -5.14 -0.18
CA ALA A 67 -5.22 -5.21 0.49
C ALA A 67 -6.29 -5.87 -0.40
N ALA A 68 -6.29 -5.57 -1.70
CA ALA A 68 -7.22 -6.17 -2.65
C ALA A 68 -6.93 -7.67 -2.90
N TYR A 69 -5.65 -8.04 -2.95
CA TYR A 69 -5.19 -9.43 -3.02
C TYR A 69 -5.65 -10.23 -1.79
N GLU A 70 -5.49 -9.68 -0.59
CA GLU A 70 -5.89 -10.35 0.65
C GLU A 70 -7.42 -10.52 0.74
N ARG A 71 -8.18 -9.51 0.32
CA ARG A 71 -9.65 -9.52 0.28
C ARG A 71 -10.23 -10.50 -0.76
N ALA A 72 -9.46 -10.84 -1.79
CA ALA A 72 -9.93 -11.67 -2.89
C ALA A 72 -10.24 -13.11 -2.43
N LYS A 73 -11.46 -13.56 -2.77
CA LYS A 73 -11.99 -14.87 -2.37
C LYS A 73 -11.58 -16.01 -3.31
N THR A 74 -11.25 -15.70 -4.56
CA THR A 74 -10.88 -16.69 -5.57
C THR A 74 -9.43 -16.52 -6.00
N PRO A 75 -8.76 -17.62 -6.42
CA PRO A 75 -7.41 -17.57 -6.97
C PRO A 75 -7.31 -16.64 -8.19
N ASP A 76 -8.27 -16.72 -9.12
CA ASP A 76 -8.24 -15.90 -10.34
C ASP A 76 -8.20 -14.39 -10.05
N VAL A 77 -8.95 -13.93 -9.04
CA VAL A 77 -8.96 -12.50 -8.65
C VAL A 77 -7.65 -12.12 -7.97
N ARG A 78 -7.04 -13.03 -7.21
CA ARG A 78 -5.71 -12.83 -6.62
C ARG A 78 -4.65 -12.67 -7.71
N ASP A 79 -4.69 -13.49 -8.74
CA ASP A 79 -3.76 -13.44 -9.87
C ASP A 79 -3.91 -12.14 -10.66
N ILE A 80 -5.14 -11.63 -10.83
CA ILE A 80 -5.40 -10.32 -11.45
C ILE A 80 -4.67 -9.20 -10.69
N TRP A 81 -4.84 -9.12 -9.37
CA TRP A 81 -4.19 -8.07 -8.55
C TRP A 81 -2.68 -8.21 -8.52
N MET A 82 -2.16 -9.43 -8.46
CA MET A 82 -0.73 -9.70 -8.51
C MET A 82 -0.13 -9.25 -9.85
N GLY A 83 -0.78 -9.60 -10.96
CA GLY A 83 -0.35 -9.21 -12.30
C GLY A 83 -0.46 -7.69 -12.54
N ALA A 84 -1.50 -7.04 -12.00
CA ALA A 84 -1.64 -5.59 -12.06
C ALA A 84 -0.49 -4.89 -11.33
N TRP A 85 -0.15 -5.33 -10.11
CA TRP A 85 0.97 -4.80 -9.35
C TRP A 85 2.32 -5.04 -10.05
N GLU A 86 2.54 -6.22 -10.62
CA GLU A 86 3.76 -6.53 -11.36
C GLU A 86 3.94 -5.62 -12.58
N LYS A 87 2.87 -5.37 -13.34
CA LYS A 87 2.90 -4.45 -14.50
C LYS A 87 3.15 -3.01 -14.06
N PHE A 88 2.48 -2.56 -13.00
CA PHE A 88 2.66 -1.20 -12.47
C PHE A 88 4.09 -0.97 -11.99
N SER A 89 4.62 -1.87 -11.15
CA SER A 89 5.97 -1.78 -10.62
C SER A 89 7.05 -1.87 -11.71
N LYS A 90 6.88 -2.71 -12.74
CA LYS A 90 7.81 -2.76 -13.89
C LYS A 90 7.74 -1.49 -14.74
N GLY A 91 6.54 -0.98 -15.02
CA GLY A 91 6.35 0.26 -15.79
C GLY A 91 6.97 1.47 -15.09
N PHE A 92 6.75 1.59 -13.77
CA PHE A 92 7.34 2.65 -12.97
C PHE A 92 8.88 2.55 -12.93
N ARG A 93 9.43 1.35 -12.70
CA ARG A 93 10.88 1.12 -12.74
C ARG A 93 11.48 1.52 -14.09
N TRP A 94 10.83 1.15 -15.20
CA TRP A 94 11.28 1.54 -16.53
C TRP A 94 11.31 3.06 -16.72
N LEU A 95 10.28 3.77 -16.28
CA LEU A 95 10.21 5.24 -16.36
C LEU A 95 11.25 5.93 -15.47
N ALA A 96 11.49 5.38 -14.28
CA ALA A 96 12.41 5.95 -13.29
C ALA A 96 13.91 5.67 -13.58
N LEU A 97 14.24 4.89 -14.63
CA LEU A 97 15.63 4.65 -15.01
C LEU A 97 16.28 5.93 -15.56
N PRO A 98 17.52 6.27 -15.16
CA PRO A 98 18.22 7.48 -15.62
C PRO A 98 18.34 7.58 -17.14
N ALA A 99 18.44 6.43 -17.83
CA ALA A 99 18.51 6.34 -19.28
C ALA A 99 17.28 6.93 -19.99
N ASN A 100 16.11 6.95 -19.33
CA ASN A 100 14.88 7.55 -19.85
C ASN A 100 14.64 8.98 -19.32
N ALA A 101 15.23 9.34 -18.17
CA ALA A 101 15.18 10.69 -17.63
C ALA A 101 15.97 11.72 -18.48
N CYS A 102 16.93 11.26 -19.30
CA CYS A 102 17.71 12.11 -20.22
C CYS A 102 16.96 12.51 -21.51
N GLY A 103 15.71 12.07 -21.73
CA GLY A 103 14.91 12.46 -22.90
C GLY A 103 14.34 13.89 -22.85
N ALA A 104 14.48 14.61 -21.73
CA ALA A 104 13.91 15.95 -21.53
C ALA A 104 14.78 17.12 -22.04
N LEU A 105 15.95 16.85 -22.63
CA LEU A 105 16.84 17.88 -23.22
C LEU A 105 16.83 17.88 -24.75
N VAL A 106 15.74 17.45 -25.39
CA VAL A 106 15.56 17.70 -26.83
C VAL A 106 14.83 19.04 -26.96
N PRO A 107 15.47 20.10 -27.51
CA PRO A 107 14.76 21.34 -27.80
C PRO A 107 13.69 21.03 -28.83
N GLN A 108 12.43 21.32 -28.51
CA GLN A 108 11.40 21.31 -29.53
C GLN A 108 11.66 22.50 -30.45
N VAL A 109 12.07 22.20 -31.69
CA VAL A 109 12.09 23.13 -32.83
C VAL A 109 10.66 23.42 -33.25
#